data_AF-A0A6A6VQQ3-F1
#
_entry.id   AF-A0A6A6VQQ3-F1
#
_cell.length_a   1.000
_cell.length_b   1.000
_cell.length_c   1.000
_cell.angle_alpha   90.00
_cell.angle_beta   90.00
_cell.angle_gamma   90.00
#
_symmetry.space_group_name_H-M   'P 1'
#
loop_
_entity.id
_entity.type
_entity.pdbx_description
1 polymer ?
#
loop_
_entity_poly.entity_id
_entity_poly.type
_entity_poly.pdbx_seq_one_letter_code
_entity_poly.pdbx_strand_id
1 'polypeptide(L)'
;MSPSVLLPLYVYPSAGAWDPVYEMAILYPHVHFTAIVNPHNGPGEGAMPNNDYTQAIKTLNSMRNVRAIGYVATTWCRKGLQTVLDEIAQYAGWGTADPALAMSGIFFDETPTGYCLENASYLQTIFRAVRLHRGLKNGFVGKCIHLTEIK
;
A
#
# COMPACT_ATOMS: atom_id res chain seq x y z
N MET A 1 -7.33 -14.97 17.60
CA MET A 1 -6.86 -14.04 16.55
C MET A 1 -7.82 -14.15 15.38
N SER A 2 -8.30 -13.04 14.83
CA SER A 2 -9.05 -13.08 13.57
C SER A 2 -8.11 -13.37 12.40
N PRO A 3 -8.50 -14.22 11.43
CA PRO A 3 -7.68 -14.48 10.25
C PRO A 3 -7.54 -13.21 9.38
N SER A 4 -6.42 -13.14 8.65
CA SER A 4 -6.13 -12.05 7.72
C SER A 4 -5.75 -12.58 6.34
N VAL A 5 -6.23 -11.92 5.29
CA VAL A 5 -5.90 -12.21 3.89
C VAL A 5 -5.09 -11.05 3.32
N LEU A 6 -3.94 -11.34 2.73
CA LEU A 6 -3.18 -10.40 1.92
C LEU A 6 -3.47 -10.69 0.45
N LEU A 7 -3.91 -9.69 -0.30
CA LEU A 7 -4.34 -9.84 -1.69
C LEU A 7 -3.52 -8.92 -2.60
N PRO A 8 -2.61 -9.46 -3.44
CA PRO A 8 -2.03 -8.71 -4.54
C PRO A 8 -3.10 -8.47 -5.60
N LEU A 9 -3.86 -7.38 -5.46
CA LEU A 9 -5.00 -7.07 -6.31
C LEU A 9 -4.53 -6.35 -7.58
N TYR A 10 -3.73 -7.05 -8.38
CA TYR A 10 -3.09 -6.54 -9.60
C TYR A 10 -3.97 -6.75 -10.85
N VAL A 11 -5.27 -6.95 -10.61
CA VAL A 11 -6.29 -6.98 -11.66
C VAL A 11 -6.74 -5.55 -11.91
N TYR A 12 -6.76 -5.12 -13.17
CA TYR A 12 -7.30 -3.79 -13.51
C TYR A 12 -8.78 -3.70 -13.10
N PRO A 13 -9.23 -2.62 -12.42
CA PRO A 13 -10.57 -2.52 -11.85
C PRO A 13 -11.63 -2.11 -12.88
N SER A 14 -11.69 -2.76 -14.03
CA SER A 14 -12.84 -2.61 -14.93
C SER A 14 -14.14 -2.98 -14.19
N ALA A 15 -15.27 -2.45 -14.63
CA ALA A 15 -16.57 -2.74 -14.02
C ALA A 15 -16.77 -4.24 -13.75
N GLY A 16 -17.03 -4.59 -12.49
CA GLY A 16 -17.23 -5.97 -12.02
C GLY A 16 -15.97 -6.77 -11.69
N ALA A 17 -14.77 -6.32 -12.08
CA ALA A 17 -13.54 -7.11 -11.92
C ALA A 17 -13.14 -7.32 -10.44
N TRP A 18 -13.49 -6.38 -9.56
CA TRP A 18 -13.20 -6.45 -8.13
C TRP A 18 -14.39 -6.90 -7.28
N ASP A 19 -15.55 -7.16 -7.90
CA ASP A 19 -16.76 -7.61 -7.19
C ASP A 19 -16.53 -8.87 -6.33
N PRO A 20 -15.77 -9.89 -6.79
CA PRO A 20 -15.48 -11.05 -5.95
C PRO A 20 -14.76 -10.68 -4.63
N VAL A 21 -13.94 -9.63 -4.63
CA VAL A 21 -13.25 -9.15 -3.42
C VAL A 21 -14.25 -8.47 -2.47
N TYR A 22 -15.16 -7.67 -3.03
CA TYR A 22 -16.22 -7.00 -2.29
C TYR A 22 -17.18 -8.02 -1.65
N GLU A 23 -17.60 -9.02 -2.41
CA GLU A 23 -18.46 -10.11 -1.96
C GLU A 23 -17.80 -10.90 -0.83
N MET A 24 -16.53 -11.27 -0.96
CA MET A 24 -15.79 -11.96 0.10
C MET A 24 -15.71 -11.11 1.38
N ALA A 25 -15.45 -9.81 1.26
CA ALA A 25 -15.39 -8.92 2.41
C ALA A 25 -16.74 -8.81 3.14
N ILE A 26 -17.85 -8.78 2.40
CA ILE A 26 -19.20 -8.77 2.97
C ILE A 26 -19.54 -10.12 3.61
N LEU A 27 -19.22 -11.22 2.96
CA LEU A 27 -19.56 -12.58 3.41
C LEU A 27 -18.76 -13.02 4.64
N TYR A 28 -17.55 -12.48 4.79
CA TYR A 28 -16.64 -12.79 5.90
C TYR A 28 -16.27 -11.55 6.71
N PRO A 29 -17.22 -10.96 7.48
CA PRO A 29 -17.01 -9.69 8.19
C PRO A 29 -15.94 -9.78 9.29
N HIS A 30 -15.59 -10.99 9.75
CA HIS A 30 -14.56 -11.23 10.77
C HIS A 30 -13.15 -11.45 10.18
N VAL A 31 -13.01 -11.58 8.86
CA VAL A 31 -11.71 -11.70 8.18
C VAL A 31 -11.22 -10.30 7.81
N HIS A 32 -9.96 -9.99 8.08
CA HIS A 32 -9.35 -8.73 7.67
C HIS A 32 -8.62 -8.87 6.34
N PHE A 33 -8.99 -8.08 5.34
CA PHE A 33 -8.38 -8.09 4.02
C PHE A 33 -7.42 -6.91 3.87
N THR A 34 -6.19 -7.17 3.43
CA THR A 34 -5.25 -6.13 2.97
C THR A 34 -5.07 -6.28 1.48
N ALA A 35 -5.63 -5.34 0.70
CA ALA A 35 -5.52 -5.32 -0.75
C ALA A 35 -4.36 -4.41 -1.18
N ILE A 36 -3.42 -4.98 -1.92
CA ILE A 36 -2.30 -4.25 -2.51
C ILE A 36 -2.76 -3.72 -3.87
N VAL A 37 -2.84 -2.39 -4.00
CA VAL A 37 -3.28 -1.71 -5.21
C VAL A 37 -2.06 -1.28 -6.02
N ASN A 38 -2.02 -1.71 -7.28
CA ASN A 38 -0.89 -1.47 -8.19
C ASN A 38 -1.39 -1.01 -9.57
N PRO A 39 -1.63 0.30 -9.78
CA PRO A 39 -2.04 0.82 -11.08
C PRO A 39 -1.05 0.56 -12.21
N HIS A 40 0.24 0.76 -11.97
CA HIS A 40 1.26 0.68 -13.01
C HIS A 40 2.69 0.50 -12.43
N ASN A 41 2.92 -0.62 -11.75
CA ASN A 41 4.16 -0.88 -10.98
C ASN A 41 4.50 0.26 -10.00
N GLY A 42 3.45 0.85 -9.42
CA GLY A 42 3.46 2.15 -8.77
C GLY A 42 2.11 2.86 -8.95
N PRO A 43 1.98 4.10 -8.47
CA PRO A 43 0.74 4.88 -8.53
C PRO A 43 0.33 5.30 -9.97
N GLY A 44 1.21 5.11 -10.95
CA GLY A 44 1.01 5.58 -12.33
C GLY A 44 1.51 7.01 -12.54
N GLU A 45 1.33 7.54 -13.76
CA GLU A 45 1.94 8.82 -14.16
C GLU A 45 1.12 10.05 -13.73
N GLY A 46 -0.19 9.88 -13.50
CA GLY A 46 -1.10 10.98 -13.16
C GLY A 46 -1.12 11.29 -11.66
N ALA A 47 -1.28 12.56 -11.29
CA ALA A 47 -1.38 12.98 -9.89
C ALA A 47 -2.53 12.29 -9.12
N MET A 48 -3.57 11.88 -9.84
CA MET A 48 -4.71 11.11 -9.33
C MET A 48 -4.83 9.79 -10.11
N PRO A 49 -5.42 8.74 -9.51
CA PRO A 49 -5.71 7.52 -10.25
C PRO A 49 -6.77 7.81 -11.32
N ASN A 50 -6.86 6.95 -12.34
CA ASN A 50 -7.93 7.05 -13.31
C ASN A 50 -9.31 6.79 -12.66
N ASN A 51 -10.40 6.98 -13.42
CA ASN A 51 -11.75 6.84 -12.88
C ASN A 51 -12.04 5.42 -12.35
N ASP A 52 -11.57 4.37 -13.05
CA ASP A 52 -11.82 2.99 -12.66
C ASP A 52 -11.18 2.66 -11.30
N TYR A 53 -9.90 3.01 -11.12
CA TYR A 53 -9.22 2.90 -9.82
C TYR A 53 -9.87 3.80 -8.77
N THR A 54 -10.27 5.03 -9.14
CA THR A 54 -10.94 5.96 -8.21
C THR A 54 -12.18 5.33 -7.60
N GLN A 55 -13.09 4.80 -8.42
CA GLN A 55 -14.33 4.19 -7.92
C GLN A 55 -14.04 2.93 -7.10
N ALA A 56 -13.18 2.05 -7.62
CA ALA A 56 -12.89 0.77 -6.99
C ALA A 56 -12.19 0.92 -5.63
N ILE A 57 -11.26 1.88 -5.51
CA ILE A 57 -10.58 2.22 -4.25
C ILE A 57 -11.57 2.79 -3.24
N LYS A 58 -12.48 3.67 -3.65
CA LYS A 58 -13.52 4.21 -2.76
C LYS A 58 -14.40 3.10 -2.19
N THR A 59 -14.79 2.13 -3.03
CA THR A 59 -15.55 0.96 -2.59
C THR A 59 -14.76 0.14 -1.56
N LEU A 60 -13.49 -0.23 -1.84
CA LEU A 60 -12.64 -0.94 -0.88
C LEU A 60 -12.54 -0.17 0.45
N ASN A 61 -12.29 1.14 0.38
CA ASN A 61 -12.09 1.99 1.54
C ASN A 61 -13.37 2.22 2.36
N SER A 62 -14.55 1.95 1.81
CA SER A 62 -15.83 2.00 2.52
C SER A 62 -16.08 0.76 3.40
N MET A 63 -15.38 -0.35 3.13
CA MET A 63 -15.57 -1.62 3.83
C MET A 63 -14.72 -1.68 5.11
N ARG A 64 -15.37 -1.92 6.25
CA ARG A 64 -14.72 -1.85 7.58
C ARG A 64 -13.64 -2.92 7.82
N ASN A 65 -13.72 -4.05 7.12
CA ASN A 65 -12.77 -5.15 7.22
C ASN A 65 -11.76 -5.21 6.07
N VAL A 66 -11.73 -4.18 5.20
CA VAL A 66 -10.80 -4.08 4.08
C VAL A 66 -9.86 -2.89 4.29
N ARG A 67 -8.61 -3.08 3.90
CA ARG A 67 -7.58 -2.05 3.93
C ARG A 67 -6.82 -2.04 2.60
N ALA A 68 -6.92 -0.96 1.85
CA ALA A 68 -6.10 -0.73 0.67
C ALA A 68 -4.71 -0.17 1.04
N ILE A 69 -3.65 -0.69 0.43
CA ILE A 69 -2.27 -0.16 0.50
C ILE A 69 -1.68 -0.04 -0.90
N GLY A 70 -0.85 0.97 -1.14
CA GLY A 70 -0.23 1.21 -2.44
C GLY A 70 0.99 0.33 -2.67
N TYR A 71 1.22 -0.12 -3.90
CA TYR A 71 2.42 -0.86 -4.30
C TYR A 71 3.54 0.10 -4.69
N VAL A 72 4.76 -0.14 -4.19
CA VAL A 72 5.99 0.56 -4.61
C VAL A 72 7.14 -0.43 -4.73
N ALA A 73 7.70 -0.56 -5.93
CA ALA A 73 8.90 -1.39 -6.16
C ALA A 73 10.16 -0.68 -5.61
N THR A 74 11.07 -1.43 -4.99
CA THR A 74 12.37 -0.90 -4.53
C THR A 74 13.56 -1.41 -5.36
N THR A 75 13.35 -2.45 -6.17
CA THR A 75 14.37 -3.07 -7.04
C THR A 75 15.65 -3.43 -6.27
N TRP A 76 15.48 -4.17 -5.16
CA TRP A 76 16.55 -4.55 -4.21
C TRP A 76 17.33 -3.34 -3.69
N CYS A 77 16.62 -2.26 -3.36
CA CYS A 77 17.17 -0.95 -2.97
C CYS A 77 18.03 -0.27 -4.06
N ARG A 78 17.89 -0.65 -5.33
CA ARG A 78 18.58 0.00 -6.46
C ARG A 78 17.75 1.08 -7.15
N LYS A 79 16.42 1.08 -6.97
CA LYS A 79 15.58 2.17 -7.47
C LYS A 79 15.95 3.46 -6.72
N GLY A 80 16.12 4.56 -7.46
CA GLY A 80 16.53 5.84 -6.89
C GLY A 80 15.65 6.23 -5.69
N LEU A 81 16.28 6.60 -4.56
CA LEU A 81 15.57 6.90 -3.32
C LEU A 81 14.49 7.98 -3.53
N GLN A 82 14.81 9.04 -4.28
CA GLN A 82 13.86 10.10 -4.57
C GLN A 82 12.64 9.58 -5.34
N THR A 83 12.84 8.70 -6.33
CA THR A 83 11.74 8.09 -7.09
C THR A 83 10.78 7.30 -6.18
N VAL A 84 11.31 6.54 -5.23
CA VAL A 84 10.47 5.81 -4.26
C VAL A 84 9.73 6.78 -3.33
N LEU A 85 10.39 7.86 -2.88
CA LEU A 85 9.75 8.89 -2.07
C LEU A 85 8.63 9.61 -2.83
N ASP A 86 8.82 9.88 -4.12
CA ASP A 86 7.82 10.53 -4.98
C ASP A 86 6.59 9.63 -5.17
N GLU A 87 6.78 8.32 -5.39
CA GLU A 87 5.67 7.37 -5.49
C GLU A 87 4.89 7.24 -4.18
N ILE A 88 5.58 7.23 -3.02
CA ILE A 88 4.94 7.28 -1.70
C ILE A 88 4.11 8.56 -1.57
N ALA A 89 4.70 9.70 -1.94
CA ALA A 89 4.05 11.00 -1.86
C ALA A 89 2.83 11.09 -2.78
N GLN A 90 2.86 10.47 -3.95
CA GLN A 90 1.76 10.44 -4.89
C GLN A 90 0.56 9.65 -4.36
N TYR A 91 0.77 8.44 -3.81
CA TYR A 91 -0.29 7.70 -3.12
C TYR A 91 -0.89 8.48 -1.94
N ALA A 92 -0.04 9.18 -1.18
CA ALA A 92 -0.51 10.02 -0.08
C ALA A 92 -1.25 11.28 -0.57
N GLY A 93 -0.83 11.81 -1.72
CA GLY A 93 -1.48 12.92 -2.40
C GLY A 93 -2.94 12.60 -2.76
N TRP A 94 -3.24 11.36 -3.16
CA TRP A 94 -4.61 10.93 -3.41
C TRP A 94 -5.51 11.09 -2.18
N GLY A 95 -5.02 10.69 -1.00
CA GLY A 95 -5.75 10.83 0.25
C GLY A 95 -5.90 12.27 0.74
N THR A 96 -4.95 13.12 0.37
CA THR A 96 -5.01 14.57 0.65
C THR A 96 -6.02 15.27 -0.25
N ALA A 97 -6.11 14.86 -1.52
CA ALA A 97 -7.08 15.37 -2.47
C ALA A 97 -8.51 14.85 -2.20
N ASP A 98 -8.63 13.57 -1.84
CA ASP A 98 -9.89 12.93 -1.49
C ASP A 98 -9.67 11.88 -0.37
N PRO A 99 -10.17 12.12 0.86
CA PRO A 99 -10.02 11.18 1.97
C PRO A 99 -10.58 9.77 1.70
N ALA A 100 -11.55 9.63 0.77
CA ALA A 100 -12.08 8.32 0.38
C ALA A 100 -11.10 7.51 -0.49
N LEU A 101 -10.08 8.16 -1.08
CA LEU A 101 -8.99 7.52 -1.81
C LEU A 101 -7.75 7.24 -0.96
N ALA A 102 -7.73 7.69 0.30
CA ALA A 102 -6.54 7.56 1.13
C ALA A 102 -6.11 6.10 1.29
N MET A 103 -4.89 5.79 0.83
CA MET A 103 -4.24 4.51 1.11
C MET A 103 -3.93 4.41 2.60
N SER A 104 -3.96 3.19 3.14
CA SER A 104 -3.64 2.98 4.56
C SER A 104 -2.15 2.78 4.83
N GLY A 105 -1.34 2.68 3.77
CA GLY A 105 0.07 2.31 3.85
C GLY A 105 0.67 2.00 2.48
N ILE A 106 1.90 1.51 2.48
CA ILE A 106 2.65 1.12 1.28
C ILE A 106 3.19 -0.31 1.46
N PHE A 107 3.05 -1.11 0.41
CA PHE A 107 3.73 -2.39 0.22
C PHE A 107 4.99 -2.14 -0.61
N PHE A 108 6.16 -2.33 0.00
CA PHE A 108 7.44 -2.26 -0.68
C PHE A 108 7.79 -3.61 -1.27
N ASP A 109 7.81 -3.72 -2.60
CA ASP A 109 8.22 -4.94 -3.29
C ASP A 109 9.72 -4.95 -3.61
N GLU A 110 10.22 -6.14 -3.92
CA GLU A 110 11.61 -6.39 -4.32
C GLU A 110 12.62 -5.93 -3.27
N THR A 111 12.29 -6.01 -1.98
CA THR A 111 13.24 -5.65 -0.91
C THR A 111 14.47 -6.58 -0.93
N PRO A 112 15.66 -6.10 -0.50
CA PRO A 112 16.90 -6.88 -0.57
C PRO A 112 16.85 -8.11 0.33
N THR A 113 17.51 -9.19 -0.10
CA THR A 113 17.64 -10.43 0.68
C THR A 113 18.83 -10.42 1.65
N GLY A 114 19.84 -9.59 1.36
CA GLY A 114 21.06 -9.45 2.16
C GLY A 114 21.10 -8.13 2.93
N TYR A 115 21.65 -8.17 4.15
CA TYR A 115 21.90 -6.99 4.95
C TYR A 115 23.16 -6.25 4.46
N CYS A 116 23.04 -4.94 4.31
CA CYS A 116 24.15 -3.99 4.33
C CYS A 116 23.65 -2.65 4.90
N LEU A 117 24.57 -1.78 5.30
CA LEU A 117 24.22 -0.51 5.94
C LEU A 117 23.42 0.38 4.98
N GLU A 118 23.78 0.39 3.70
CA GLU A 118 23.13 1.20 2.66
C GLU A 118 21.68 0.78 2.46
N ASN A 119 21.41 -0.52 2.33
CA ASN A 119 20.06 -1.08 2.23
C ASN A 119 19.23 -0.77 3.48
N ALA A 120 19.82 -0.90 4.67
CA ALA A 120 19.14 -0.59 5.91
C ALA A 120 18.77 0.91 6.00
N SER A 121 19.69 1.82 5.65
CA SER A 121 19.43 3.26 5.61
C SER A 121 18.37 3.63 4.57
N TYR A 122 18.39 3.00 3.39
CA TYR A 122 17.36 3.16 2.37
C TYR A 122 15.98 2.78 2.90
N LEU A 123 15.83 1.56 3.43
CA LEU A 123 14.56 1.05 3.95
C LEU A 123 14.05 1.86 5.15
N GLN A 124 14.95 2.32 6.03
CA GLN A 124 14.58 3.20 7.15
C GLN A 124 14.05 4.55 6.66
N THR A 125 14.63 5.10 5.60
CA THR A 125 14.21 6.39 5.06
C THR A 125 12.80 6.32 4.47
N ILE A 126 12.53 5.32 3.62
CA ILE A 126 11.20 5.14 3.01
C ILE A 126 10.15 4.72 4.05
N PHE A 127 10.54 3.97 5.09
CA PHE A 127 9.68 3.67 6.23
C PHE A 127 9.24 4.94 6.96
N ARG A 128 10.19 5.86 7.24
CA ARG A 128 9.88 7.15 7.88
C ARG A 128 8.97 7.99 7.01
N ALA A 129 9.19 8.01 5.70
CA ALA A 129 8.34 8.73 4.76
C ALA A 129 6.88 8.28 4.86
N VAL A 130 6.62 6.96 4.86
CA VAL A 130 5.25 6.42 5.02
C VAL A 130 4.65 6.76 6.38
N ARG A 131 5.43 6.69 7.46
CA ARG A 131 4.95 6.97 8.83
C ARG A 131 4.58 8.44 9.06
N LEU A 132 5.28 9.36 8.41
CA LEU A 132 5.13 10.80 8.62
C LEU A 132 4.13 11.44 7.63
N HIS A 133 3.74 10.74 6.57
CA HIS A 133 2.87 11.31 5.55
C HIS A 133 1.40 11.39 6.00
N ARG A 134 0.86 12.60 6.12
CA ARG A 134 -0.52 12.86 6.59
C ARG A 134 -1.63 12.37 5.65
N GLY A 135 -1.29 12.07 4.39
CA GLY A 135 -2.22 11.60 3.37
C GLY A 135 -2.45 10.07 3.37
N LEU A 136 -1.71 9.35 4.22
CA LEU A 136 -1.89 7.91 4.42
C LEU A 136 -2.64 7.69 5.73
N LYS A 137 -3.76 6.96 5.71
CA LYS A 137 -4.69 6.84 6.86
C LYS A 137 -3.97 6.46 8.16
N ASN A 138 -3.23 5.36 8.13
CA ASN A 138 -2.55 4.79 9.31
C ASN A 138 -1.02 4.73 9.14
N GLY A 139 -0.48 5.21 8.01
CA GLY A 139 0.95 5.11 7.69
C GLY A 139 1.49 3.68 7.84
N PHE A 140 0.71 2.67 7.47
CA PHE A 140 1.07 1.27 7.69
C PHE A 140 2.18 0.85 6.73
N VAL A 141 3.40 0.75 7.27
CA VAL A 141 4.40 -0.23 6.83
C VAL A 141 4.35 -1.33 7.90
N GLY A 142 4.45 -2.60 7.53
CA GLY A 142 4.26 -3.77 8.40
C GLY A 142 4.68 -3.58 9.87
N LYS A 143 3.99 -4.24 10.80
CA LYS A 143 4.27 -4.11 12.24
C LYS A 143 5.78 -4.32 12.47
N CYS A 144 6.47 -3.30 12.99
CA CYS A 144 7.83 -3.43 13.47
C CYS A 144 7.78 -4.42 14.65
N ILE A 145 8.22 -5.65 14.42
CA ILE A 145 8.52 -6.56 15.52
C ILE A 145 9.77 -5.96 16.16
N HIS A 146 9.66 -5.49 17.40
CA HIS A 146 10.86 -5.14 18.16
C HIS A 146 11.72 -6.40 18.21
N LEU A 147 12.78 -6.42 17.40
CA LEU A 147 13.88 -7.35 17.59
C LEU A 147 14.64 -6.81 18.79
N THR A 148 14.14 -7.12 19.99
CA THR A 148 14.95 -7.04 21.21
C THR A 148 16.13 -7.98 21.01
N GLU A 149 17.31 -7.38 20.88
CA GLU A 149 18.65 -7.91 21.10
C GLU A 149 18.78 -9.44 21.00
N ILE A 150 19.26 -9.92 19.85
CA ILE A 150 20.04 -11.15 19.85
C ILE A 150 21.41 -10.77 20.44
N LYS A 151 21.62 -11.12 21.71
CA LYS A 151 22.93 -11.16 22.34
C LYS A 151 23.78 -12.27 21.74
#